data_AF-A0A9Q0YD19-F1
#
_entry.id   AF-A0A9Q0YD19-F1
#
_cell.length_a   1.000
_cell.length_b   1.000
_cell.length_c   1.000
_cell.angle_alpha   90.00
_cell.angle_beta   90.00
_cell.angle_gamma   90.00
#
_symmetry.space_group_name_H-M   'P 1'
#
loop_
_entity.id
_entity.type
_entity.pdbx_description
1 polymer ?
#
loop_
_entity_poly.entity_id
_entity_poly.type
_entity_poly.pdbx_seq_one_letter_code
_entity_poly.pdbx_strand_id
1 'polypeptide(L)'
;MDNPKGEKVPSKERKGETGFRQFVVDLTESFTLPNAIEIATILDFPPAHIDRTERDTPDGHVFSRLLQEKGVISQRDISPLIDALTKAGLHGIADDLQESFTRNVLGNGLSPVNIPKFQSK
;
A
#
# COMPACT_ATOMS: atom_id res chain seq x y z
N MET A 1 42.06 -5.34 26.96
CA MET A 1 42.15 -4.31 25.92
C MET A 1 41.08 -4.59 24.88
N ASP A 2 40.12 -3.69 24.88
CA ASP A 2 39.28 -3.22 23.79
C ASP A 2 38.63 -4.21 22.83
N ASN A 3 37.35 -4.46 23.13
CA ASN A 3 36.32 -4.57 22.11
C ASN A 3 35.94 -3.14 21.66
N PRO A 4 35.65 -2.90 20.37
CA PRO A 4 34.49 -2.08 20.11
C PRO A 4 33.55 -2.71 19.08
N LYS A 5 32.37 -3.04 19.62
CA LYS A 5 31.06 -2.67 19.08
C LYS A 5 30.73 -3.23 17.70
N GLY A 6 30.14 -4.43 17.71
CA GLY A 6 29.12 -4.79 16.74
C GLY A 6 28.05 -3.70 16.72
N GLU A 7 28.01 -2.98 15.61
CA GLU A 7 27.10 -1.88 15.35
C GLU A 7 25.66 -2.41 15.46
N LYS A 8 24.96 -2.04 16.54
CA LYS A 8 23.50 -2.21 16.62
C LYS A 8 22.89 -1.29 15.58
N VAL A 9 22.63 -1.83 14.39
CA VAL A 9 21.74 -1.19 13.41
C VAL A 9 20.45 -0.81 14.16
N PRO A 10 20.10 0.48 14.22
CA PRO A 10 19.06 0.95 15.13
C PRO A 10 17.71 0.36 14.72
N SER A 11 16.94 -0.08 15.73
CA SER A 11 15.62 -0.74 15.66
C SER A 11 14.50 0.03 14.94
N LYS A 12 14.80 1.11 14.21
CA LYS A 12 13.86 1.93 13.46
C LYS A 12 13.50 1.32 12.09
N GLU A 13 14.44 0.69 11.39
CA GLU A 13 14.15 0.06 10.09
C GLU A 13 13.14 -1.08 10.21
N ARG A 14 13.25 -1.91 11.27
CA ARG A 14 12.31 -3.02 11.49
C ARG A 14 10.88 -2.58 11.81
N LYS A 15 10.68 -1.40 12.40
CA LYS A 15 9.34 -0.90 12.76
C LYS A 15 8.59 -0.42 11.52
N GLY A 16 9.27 0.26 10.61
CA GLY A 16 8.69 0.68 9.32
C GLY A 16 8.26 -0.50 8.44
N GLU A 17 9.11 -1.53 8.35
CA GLU A 17 8.79 -2.76 7.62
C GLU A 17 7.58 -3.50 8.20
N THR A 18 7.48 -3.59 9.52
CA THR A 18 6.34 -4.23 10.20
C THR A 18 5.05 -3.45 9.95
N GLY A 19 5.12 -2.12 10.04
CA GLY A 19 4.00 -1.23 9.75
C GLY A 19 3.49 -1.35 8.32
N PHE A 20 4.40 -1.38 7.34
CA PHE A 20 4.00 -1.53 5.94
C PHE A 20 3.41 -2.91 5.64
N ARG A 21 3.93 -3.98 6.25
CA ARG A 21 3.30 -5.32 6.13
C ARG A 21 1.87 -5.32 6.66
N GLN A 22 1.60 -4.66 7.79
CA GLN A 22 0.24 -4.55 8.31
C GLN A 22 -0.66 -3.75 7.37
N PHE A 23 -0.16 -2.63 6.82
CA PHE A 23 -0.90 -1.89 5.79
C PHE A 23 -1.25 -2.76 4.57
N VAL A 24 -0.34 -3.62 4.10
CA VAL A 24 -0.60 -4.51 2.96
C VAL A 24 -1.67 -5.57 3.29
N VAL A 25 -1.77 -6.00 4.55
CA VAL A 25 -2.87 -6.88 5.01
C VAL A 25 -4.21 -6.13 4.94
N ASP A 26 -4.29 -4.95 5.56
CA ASP A 26 -5.50 -4.11 5.54
C ASP A 26 -5.93 -3.77 4.09
N LEU A 27 -4.95 -3.48 3.22
CA LEU A 27 -5.14 -3.25 1.79
C LEU A 27 -5.79 -4.45 1.08
N THR A 28 -5.30 -5.64 1.41
CA THR A 28 -5.76 -6.88 0.78
C THR A 28 -7.22 -7.16 1.14
N GLU A 29 -7.58 -6.94 2.41
CA GLU A 29 -8.95 -7.12 2.92
C GLU A 29 -9.93 -6.08 2.38
N SER A 30 -9.44 -4.91 1.95
CA SER A 30 -10.27 -3.81 1.43
C SER A 30 -10.74 -4.02 -0.02
N PHE A 31 -10.18 -4.99 -0.74
CA PHE A 31 -10.49 -5.20 -2.15
C PHE A 31 -11.38 -6.41 -2.40
N THR A 32 -12.46 -6.17 -3.14
CA THR A 32 -13.17 -7.19 -3.89
C THR A 32 -12.53 -7.34 -5.27
N LEU A 33 -12.75 -8.49 -5.92
CA LEU A 33 -12.26 -8.73 -7.28
C LEU A 33 -12.74 -7.64 -8.28
N PRO A 34 -14.02 -7.22 -8.31
CA PRO A 34 -14.47 -6.13 -9.19
C PRO A 34 -13.69 -4.83 -8.99
N ASN A 35 -13.48 -4.40 -7.74
CA ASN A 35 -12.75 -3.17 -7.44
C ASN A 35 -11.28 -3.29 -7.86
N ALA A 36 -10.66 -4.46 -7.67
CA ALA A 36 -9.29 -4.72 -8.10
C ALA A 36 -9.12 -4.61 -9.62
N ILE A 37 -10.05 -5.15 -10.40
CA ILE A 37 -10.04 -5.08 -11.88
C ILE A 37 -10.24 -3.63 -12.35
N GLU A 38 -11.19 -2.91 -11.74
CA GLU A 38 -11.45 -1.51 -12.08
C GLU A 38 -10.21 -0.63 -11.82
N ILE A 39 -9.58 -0.78 -10.66
CA ILE A 39 -8.36 -0.04 -10.32
C ILE A 39 -7.19 -0.45 -11.23
N ALA A 40 -7.03 -1.75 -11.53
CA ALA A 40 -6.01 -2.21 -12.47
C ALA A 40 -6.19 -1.57 -13.85
N THR A 41 -7.44 -1.41 -14.29
CA THR A 41 -7.77 -0.73 -15.56
C THR A 41 -7.43 0.76 -15.50
N ILE A 42 -7.78 1.46 -14.42
CA ILE A 42 -7.44 2.88 -14.22
C ILE A 42 -5.92 3.12 -14.15
N LEU A 43 -5.18 2.15 -13.63
CA LEU A 43 -3.72 2.16 -13.56
C LEU A 43 -3.03 1.68 -14.85
N ASP A 44 -3.78 1.46 -15.92
CA ASP A 44 -3.29 0.98 -17.21
C ASP A 44 -2.46 -0.32 -17.12
N PHE A 45 -2.88 -1.24 -16.25
CA PHE A 45 -2.21 -2.53 -16.14
C PHE A 45 -2.46 -3.38 -17.41
N PRO A 46 -1.43 -4.07 -17.93
CA PRO A 46 -1.59 -4.97 -19.06
C PRO A 46 -2.69 -6.02 -18.82
N PRO A 47 -3.47 -6.40 -19.86
CA PRO A 47 -4.53 -7.40 -19.73
C PRO A 47 -4.05 -8.71 -19.08
N ALA A 48 -2.82 -9.15 -19.37
CA ALA A 48 -2.23 -10.34 -18.76
C ALA A 48 -2.13 -10.27 -17.21
N HIS A 49 -2.03 -9.07 -16.63
CA HIS A 49 -2.06 -8.92 -15.18
C HIS A 49 -3.49 -8.89 -14.63
N ILE A 50 -4.45 -8.34 -15.37
CA ILE A 50 -5.86 -8.36 -15.01
C ILE A 50 -6.38 -9.80 -15.03
N ASP A 51 -6.09 -10.55 -16.10
CA ASP A 51 -6.36 -11.99 -16.22
C ASP A 51 -5.79 -12.78 -15.04
N ARG A 52 -4.59 -12.41 -14.57
CA ARG A 52 -3.95 -13.05 -13.42
C ARG A 52 -4.70 -12.70 -12.13
N THR A 53 -5.10 -11.45 -11.95
CA THR A 53 -5.96 -11.03 -10.84
C THR A 53 -7.30 -11.76 -10.87
N GLU A 54 -7.90 -12.01 -12.02
CA GLU A 54 -9.15 -12.76 -12.13
C GLU A 54 -9.00 -14.25 -11.78
N ARG A 55 -7.92 -14.89 -12.23
CA ARG A 55 -7.71 -16.35 -12.06
C ARG A 55 -7.20 -16.73 -10.68
N ASP A 56 -6.31 -15.91 -10.11
CA ASP A 56 -5.53 -16.28 -8.93
C ASP A 56 -6.07 -15.62 -7.65
N THR A 57 -7.19 -14.89 -7.69
CA THR A 57 -7.60 -14.00 -6.59
C THR A 57 -9.05 -14.19 -6.13
N PRO A 58 -9.30 -15.02 -5.11
CA PRO A 58 -10.44 -14.85 -4.23
C PRO A 58 -10.19 -13.77 -3.14
N ASP A 59 -8.93 -13.54 -2.75
CA ASP A 59 -8.61 -12.90 -1.45
C ASP A 59 -7.69 -11.65 -1.54
N GLY A 60 -7.73 -10.87 -2.64
CA GLY A 60 -6.97 -9.60 -2.80
C GLY A 60 -5.42 -9.67 -2.85
N HIS A 61 -4.79 -10.77 -2.40
CA HIS A 61 -3.33 -10.89 -2.24
C HIS A 61 -2.52 -10.71 -3.52
N VAL A 62 -3.01 -11.23 -4.64
CA VAL A 62 -2.32 -11.11 -5.93
C VAL A 62 -2.33 -9.66 -6.40
N PHE A 63 -3.42 -8.96 -6.16
CA PHE A 63 -3.55 -7.55 -6.53
C PHE A 63 -2.66 -6.65 -5.67
N SER A 64 -2.63 -6.84 -4.33
CA SER A 64 -1.75 -6.05 -3.45
C SER A 64 -0.27 -6.29 -3.73
N ARG A 65 0.11 -7.50 -4.15
CA ARG A 65 1.46 -7.79 -4.66
C ARG A 65 1.75 -7.08 -5.98
N LEU A 66 0.81 -7.10 -6.91
CA LEU A 66 0.98 -6.43 -8.21
C LEU A 66 1.16 -4.91 -8.05
N LEU A 67 0.41 -4.29 -7.14
CA LEU A 67 0.58 -2.87 -6.79
C LEU A 67 2.00 -2.55 -6.28
N GLN A 68 2.60 -3.45 -5.49
CA GLN A 68 3.99 -3.31 -5.03
C GLN A 68 5.00 -3.51 -6.17
N GLU A 69 4.82 -4.57 -6.98
CA GLU A 69 5.71 -4.88 -8.12
C GLU A 69 5.70 -3.77 -9.17
N LYS A 70 4.59 -3.04 -9.31
CA LYS A 70 4.45 -1.89 -10.19
C LYS A 70 4.85 -0.56 -9.54
N GLY A 71 5.22 -0.56 -8.27
CA GLY A 71 5.60 0.66 -7.54
C GLY A 71 4.44 1.62 -7.30
N VAL A 72 3.20 1.15 -7.43
CA VAL A 72 1.98 1.95 -7.14
C VAL A 72 1.84 2.17 -5.63
N ILE A 73 2.30 1.20 -4.84
CA ILE A 73 2.43 1.34 -3.39
C ILE A 73 3.84 1.00 -2.92
N SER A 74 4.30 1.71 -1.90
CA SER A 74 5.56 1.48 -1.21
C SER A 74 5.46 1.92 0.25
N GLN A 75 6.49 1.65 1.04
CA GLN A 75 6.59 2.13 2.43
C GLN A 75 6.53 3.66 2.58
N ARG A 76 6.64 4.42 1.48
CA ARG A 76 6.76 5.88 1.53
C ARG A 76 5.68 6.60 0.74
N ASP A 77 4.97 5.87 -0.11
CA ASP A 77 4.06 6.45 -1.06
C ASP A 77 2.96 5.46 -1.44
N ILE A 78 1.72 5.92 -1.26
CA ILE A 78 0.50 5.25 -1.72
C ILE A 78 -0.37 6.21 -2.53
N SER A 79 0.13 7.42 -2.83
CA SER A 79 -0.63 8.45 -3.55
C SER A 79 -1.13 7.99 -4.92
N PRO A 80 -0.39 7.18 -5.72
CA PRO A 80 -0.91 6.68 -6.98
C PRO A 80 -2.14 5.77 -6.80
N LEU A 81 -2.17 4.99 -5.72
CA LEU A 81 -3.33 4.15 -5.38
C LEU A 81 -4.52 5.00 -4.94
N ILE A 82 -4.30 6.00 -4.07
CA ILE A 82 -5.36 6.90 -3.60
C ILE A 82 -5.99 7.68 -4.77
N ASP A 83 -5.17 8.15 -5.70
CA ASP A 83 -5.64 8.82 -6.91
C ASP A 83 -6.50 7.89 -7.78
N ALA A 84 -6.07 6.62 -7.95
CA ALA A 84 -6.83 5.64 -8.72
C ALA A 84 -8.18 5.30 -8.06
N LEU A 85 -8.19 5.12 -6.73
CA LEU A 85 -9.42 4.90 -5.95
C LEU A 85 -10.38 6.08 -6.06
N THR A 86 -9.86 7.30 -5.98
CA THR A 86 -10.65 8.52 -6.13
C THR A 86 -11.26 8.62 -7.53
N LYS A 87 -10.51 8.26 -8.58
CA LYS A 87 -11.01 8.21 -9.97
C LYS A 87 -12.09 7.14 -10.18
N ALA A 88 -11.99 6.02 -9.45
CA ALA A 88 -13.00 4.96 -9.42
C ALA A 88 -14.25 5.32 -8.60
N GLY A 89 -14.28 6.47 -7.91
CA GLY A 89 -15.35 6.83 -6.98
C GLY A 89 -15.34 6.01 -5.68
N LEU A 90 -14.26 5.26 -5.41
CA LEU A 90 -14.08 4.41 -4.22
C LEU A 90 -13.52 5.22 -3.04
N HIS A 91 -14.17 6.36 -2.73
CA HIS A 91 -13.69 7.32 -1.74
C HIS A 91 -13.57 6.71 -0.33
N GLY A 92 -14.52 5.87 0.09
CA GLY A 92 -14.45 5.21 1.40
C GLY A 92 -13.23 4.31 1.54
N ILE A 93 -12.89 3.54 0.50
CA ILE A 93 -11.69 2.70 0.48
C ILE A 93 -10.43 3.58 0.48
N ALA A 94 -10.43 4.69 -0.26
CA ALA A 94 -9.31 5.63 -0.26
C ALA A 94 -9.04 6.19 1.15
N ASP A 95 -10.08 6.64 1.84
CA ASP A 95 -9.99 7.20 3.18
C ASP A 95 -9.49 6.16 4.19
N ASP A 96 -10.08 4.95 4.19
CA ASP A 96 -9.70 3.85 5.09
C ASP A 96 -8.23 3.44 4.90
N LEU A 97 -7.77 3.38 3.65
CA LEU A 97 -6.38 3.03 3.33
C LEU A 97 -5.40 4.14 3.67
N GLN A 98 -5.78 5.40 3.49
CA GLN A 98 -4.97 6.53 3.90
C GLN A 98 -4.83 6.60 5.43
N GLU A 99 -5.90 6.31 6.17
CA GLU A 99 -5.86 6.20 7.63
C GLU A 99 -5.00 5.01 8.06
N SER A 100 -5.19 3.83 7.45
CA SER A 100 -4.39 2.63 7.73
C SER A 100 -2.90 2.90 7.49
N PHE A 101 -2.54 3.52 6.36
CA PHE A 101 -1.14 3.87 6.07
C PHE A 101 -0.59 4.88 7.08
N THR A 102 -1.37 5.89 7.46
CA THR A 102 -0.98 6.87 8.49
C THR A 102 -0.71 6.20 9.83
N ARG A 103 -1.63 5.35 10.28
CA ARG A 103 -1.56 4.62 11.56
C ARG A 103 -0.40 3.63 11.57
N ASN A 104 -0.29 2.80 10.55
CA ASN A 104 0.63 1.67 10.53
C ASN A 104 2.03 2.07 10.06
N VAL A 105 2.17 3.02 9.14
CA VAL A 105 3.47 3.37 8.55
C VAL A 105 4.04 4.65 9.17
N LEU A 106 3.24 5.71 9.30
CA LEU A 106 3.73 7.01 9.81
C LEU A 106 3.82 7.04 11.34
N GLY A 107 2.88 6.38 12.02
CA GLY A 107 2.92 6.18 13.47
C GLY A 107 4.18 5.45 13.95
N ASN A 108 4.86 4.73 13.05
CA ASN A 108 6.12 4.02 13.31
C ASN A 108 7.38 4.81 12.94
N GLY A 109 7.27 6.10 12.59
CA GLY A 109 8.40 7.01 12.43
C GLY A 109 9.00 7.08 11.02
N LEU A 110 8.29 6.56 10.00
CA LEU A 110 8.59 6.85 8.59
C LEU A 110 7.88 8.15 8.19
N SER A 111 8.59 9.04 7.50
CA SER A 111 8.00 10.24 6.89
C SER A 111 7.65 9.92 5.44
N PRO A 112 6.41 10.17 5.00
CA PRO A 112 6.02 9.90 3.62
C PRO A 112 6.54 10.99 2.70
N VAL A 113 6.76 10.65 1.43
CA VAL A 113 7.26 11.60 0.42
C VAL A 113 6.11 12.41 -0.19
N ASN A 114 4.94 11.81 -0.35
CA ASN A 114 3.71 12.48 -0.81
C ASN A 114 2.48 11.78 -0.22
N ILE A 115 1.79 12.43 0.71
CA ILE A 115 0.41 12.06 1.04
C ILE A 115 -0.46 13.28 0.74
N PRO A 116 -1.37 13.21 -0.24
CA PRO A 116 -2.33 14.28 -0.44
C PRO A 116 -3.14 14.45 0.85
N LYS A 117 -3.11 15.66 1.43
CA LYS A 117 -3.98 16.00 2.55
C LYS A 117 -5.39 16.15 1.99
N PHE A 118 -6.25 15.18 2.26
CA PHE A 118 -7.68 15.36 2.02
C PHE A 118 -8.21 16.44 2.97
N GLN A 119 -8.75 17.51 2.40
CA GLN A 119 -9.55 18.49 3.12
C GLN A 119 -10.99 18.01 3.03
N SER A 120 -11.47 17.27 4.03
CA SER A 120 -12.91 17.05 4.18
C SER A 120 -13.57 18.42 4.36
N LYS A 121 -14.45 18.79 3.42
CA LYS A 121 -15.36 19.93 3.57
C LYS A 121 -16.63 19.49 4.29
#